data_AF-A0AAN7DAB2-F1
#
_entry.id   AF-A0AAN7DAB2-F1
#
_cell.length_a   1.000
_cell.length_b   1.000
_cell.length_c   1.000
_cell.angle_alpha   90.00
_cell.angle_beta   90.00
_cell.angle_gamma   90.00
#
_symmetry.space_group_name_H-M   'P 1'
#
loop_
_entity.id
_entity.type
_entity.pdbx_description
1 polymer ?
#
loop_
_entity_poly.entity_id
_entity_poly.type
_entity_poly.pdbx_seq_one_letter_code
_entity_poly.pdbx_strand_id
1 'polypeptide(L)'
;MSLARSLLRPIGRCVTPRRSFHSTAVFRATAEQQEEAATQRAERTMTRFWKRAGIKEDKDNVTVVLDQRNLRTPSKHIVQFPKKQRELALLTAAEWDAQTKNLKAHTLPLTSIVARAIDAFDPVHAEDPTVRTAVIDKLMLYFDTDAICYHEEFPEILTQLQDSYWKPIIHWAESTYNVKINTTTDIFAVTQPDETKAKFRAIIDQMGPLELAAFEKAVMSSKSFLIGFALVHKGITVEHAAQAAHVEMNAQMDRWGEVEDSHDVEREYIRQTLGSVAITLMDKHQG
;
A
#
# COMPACT_ATOMS: atom_id res chain seq x y z
N MET A 1 1.15 78.84 45.65
CA MET A 1 0.99 77.74 44.68
C MET A 1 -0.37 77.10 44.84
N SER A 2 -1.39 77.65 44.19
CA SER A 2 -2.68 76.97 43.98
C SER A 2 -3.12 77.39 42.58
N LEU A 3 -3.08 76.44 41.65
CA LEU A 3 -3.42 76.66 40.25
C LEU A 3 -4.94 76.59 40.08
N ALA A 4 -5.45 77.58 39.37
CA ALA A 4 -6.85 77.74 39.04
C ALA A 4 -7.14 77.27 37.61
N ARG A 5 -8.46 77.07 37.38
CA ARG A 5 -9.23 77.19 36.14
C ARG A 5 -9.51 75.93 35.32
N SER A 6 -10.77 75.50 35.45
CA SER A 6 -11.60 74.98 34.37
C SER A 6 -11.88 76.04 33.31
N LEU A 7 -12.16 75.63 32.06
CA LEU A 7 -13.36 76.01 31.30
C LEU A 7 -13.49 75.17 30.00
N LEU A 8 -14.71 74.64 29.80
CA LEU A 8 -15.48 74.47 28.54
C LEU A 8 -15.31 73.27 27.59
N ARG A 9 -16.50 72.83 27.14
CA ARG A 9 -16.97 71.68 26.31
C ARG A 9 -16.91 72.01 24.80
N PRO A 10 -17.06 71.07 23.83
CA PRO A 10 -18.40 70.59 23.43
C PRO A 10 -18.53 69.16 22.84
N ILE A 11 -19.79 68.84 22.54
CA ILE A 11 -20.42 67.56 22.16
C ILE A 11 -20.21 67.23 20.67
N GLY A 12 -19.95 65.96 20.35
CA GLY A 12 -20.00 65.41 18.98
C GLY A 12 -20.80 64.10 18.92
N ARG A 13 -21.82 64.06 18.06
CA ARG A 13 -22.73 62.92 17.83
C ARG A 13 -21.98 61.70 17.25
N CYS A 14 -22.21 60.53 17.83
CA CYS A 14 -21.76 59.24 17.29
C CYS A 14 -22.76 58.76 16.23
N VAL A 15 -22.32 58.61 14.97
CA VAL A 15 -23.05 57.91 13.90
C VAL A 15 -22.50 56.49 13.83
N THR A 16 -23.32 55.50 14.18
CA THR A 16 -22.97 54.09 14.01
C THR A 16 -23.31 53.64 12.58
N PRO A 17 -22.42 52.88 11.90
CA PRO A 17 -22.75 52.28 10.62
C PRO A 17 -23.66 51.06 10.87
N ARG A 18 -24.74 50.97 10.09
CA ARG A 18 -25.64 49.81 10.08
C ARG A 18 -24.85 48.62 9.49
N ARG A 19 -24.27 47.76 10.33
CA ARG A 19 -23.67 46.48 9.90
C ARG A 19 -24.80 45.58 9.40
N SER A 20 -24.78 45.24 8.12
CA SER A 20 -25.61 44.21 7.51
C SER A 20 -25.16 42.84 8.02
N PHE A 21 -25.95 42.25 8.93
CA PHE A 21 -25.79 40.85 9.35
C PHE A 21 -26.46 39.93 8.34
N HIS A 22 -25.88 39.73 7.16
CA HIS A 22 -26.36 38.71 6.21
C HIS A 22 -25.13 38.05 5.56
N SER A 23 -24.55 37.02 6.20
CA SER A 23 -23.62 36.12 5.50
C SER A 23 -23.35 34.80 6.26
N THR A 24 -23.35 34.80 7.60
CA THR A 24 -22.90 33.62 8.37
C THR A 24 -23.84 32.41 8.25
N ALA A 25 -25.16 32.62 8.18
CA ALA A 25 -26.13 31.54 8.06
C ALA A 25 -26.10 30.86 6.67
N VAL A 26 -25.86 31.65 5.61
CA VAL A 26 -25.77 31.15 4.24
C VAL A 26 -24.49 30.32 4.07
N PHE A 27 -23.35 30.82 4.56
CA PHE A 27 -22.08 30.08 4.53
C PHE A 27 -22.13 28.74 5.28
N ARG A 28 -22.79 28.72 6.45
CA ARG A 28 -22.95 27.51 7.25
C ARG A 28 -23.88 26.50 6.57
N ALA A 29 -25.01 26.95 6.03
CA ALA A 29 -25.92 26.09 5.26
C ALA A 29 -25.26 25.51 4.01
N THR A 30 -24.42 26.28 3.31
CA THR A 30 -23.67 25.78 2.14
C THR A 30 -22.59 24.78 2.51
N ALA A 31 -21.92 24.94 3.66
CA ALA A 31 -20.92 23.99 4.14
C ALA A 31 -21.56 22.66 4.58
N GLU A 32 -22.66 22.72 5.34
CA GLU A 32 -23.44 21.55 5.77
C GLU A 32 -24.00 20.78 4.55
N GLN A 33 -24.50 21.48 3.53
CA GLN A 33 -24.95 20.86 2.27
C GLN A 33 -23.83 20.23 1.45
N GLN A 34 -22.63 20.82 1.46
CA GLN A 34 -21.46 20.25 0.78
C GLN A 34 -20.95 18.99 1.48
N GLU A 35 -20.96 18.98 2.81
CA GLU A 35 -20.58 17.83 3.63
C GLU A 35 -21.57 16.67 3.48
N GLU A 36 -22.87 16.97 3.46
CA GLU A 36 -23.92 15.98 3.24
C GLU A 36 -23.86 15.40 1.81
N ALA A 37 -23.61 16.24 0.80
CA ALA A 37 -23.39 15.79 -0.58
C ALA A 37 -22.10 14.97 -0.75
N ALA A 38 -21.04 15.30 -0.02
CA ALA A 38 -19.80 14.53 0.01
C ALA A 38 -20.01 13.16 0.66
N THR A 39 -20.75 13.12 1.76
CA THR A 39 -21.12 11.89 2.48
C THR A 39 -21.99 10.98 1.61
N GLN A 40 -23.02 11.52 0.96
CA GLN A 40 -23.87 10.77 0.02
C GLN A 40 -23.09 10.28 -1.21
N ARG A 41 -22.10 11.04 -1.69
CA ARG A 41 -21.19 10.59 -2.76
C ARG A 41 -20.28 9.46 -2.30
N ALA A 42 -19.75 9.54 -1.07
CA ALA A 42 -18.92 8.49 -0.49
C ALA A 42 -19.73 7.20 -0.31
N GLU A 43 -20.95 7.28 0.24
CA GLU A 43 -21.86 6.13 0.38
C GLU A 43 -22.22 5.50 -0.98
N ARG A 44 -22.50 6.31 -2.01
CA ARG A 44 -22.74 5.81 -3.37
C ARG A 44 -21.49 5.17 -3.99
N THR A 45 -20.31 5.65 -3.64
CA THR A 45 -19.04 5.06 -4.11
C THR A 45 -18.78 3.71 -3.43
N MET A 46 -19.28 3.52 -2.21
CA MET A 46 -19.18 2.27 -1.45
C MET A 46 -20.26 1.23 -1.79
N THR A 47 -21.16 1.52 -2.73
CA THR A 47 -22.19 0.57 -3.19
C THR A 47 -22.01 0.23 -4.67
N ARG A 48 -22.28 -1.03 -5.04
CA ARG A 48 -22.17 -1.47 -6.43
C ARG A 48 -23.23 -0.75 -7.27
N PHE A 49 -22.78 0.06 -8.22
CA PHE A 49 -23.65 0.80 -9.14
C PHE A 49 -23.57 0.29 -10.60
N TRP A 50 -22.74 -0.73 -10.87
CA TRP A 50 -22.55 -1.33 -12.18
C TRP A 50 -23.17 -2.73 -12.27
N LYS A 51 -23.58 -3.14 -13.47
CA LYS A 51 -24.09 -4.49 -13.72
C LYS A 51 -22.98 -5.46 -14.06
N ARG A 52 -22.04 -5.08 -14.92
CA ARG A 52 -20.91 -5.92 -15.34
C ARG A 52 -19.60 -5.15 -15.27
N ALA A 53 -18.54 -5.81 -14.80
CA ALA A 53 -17.18 -5.35 -15.03
C ALA A 53 -16.54 -6.17 -16.16
N GLY A 54 -15.66 -5.54 -16.93
CA GLY A 54 -14.99 -6.18 -18.05
C GLY A 54 -13.80 -5.37 -18.55
N ILE A 55 -13.35 -5.70 -19.75
CA ILE A 55 -12.26 -4.99 -20.41
C ILE A 55 -12.71 -4.45 -21.77
N LYS A 56 -12.14 -3.32 -22.16
CA LYS A 56 -12.18 -2.78 -23.52
C LYS A 56 -10.77 -2.82 -24.10
N GLU A 57 -10.65 -3.39 -25.28
CA GLU A 57 -9.37 -3.49 -25.99
C GLU A 57 -9.29 -2.47 -27.12
N ASP A 58 -8.19 -1.74 -27.18
CA ASP A 58 -7.80 -0.92 -28.32
C ASP A 58 -6.57 -1.56 -29.00
N LYS A 59 -5.94 -0.87 -29.96
CA LYS A 59 -4.81 -1.41 -30.72
C LYS A 59 -3.64 -1.84 -29.80
N ASP A 60 -3.31 -0.97 -28.84
CA ASP A 60 -2.10 -1.08 -28.02
C ASP A 60 -2.40 -1.24 -26.51
N ASN A 61 -3.65 -1.03 -26.09
CA ASN A 61 -4.03 -0.94 -24.67
C ASN A 61 -5.27 -1.77 -24.34
N VAL A 62 -5.39 -2.18 -23.07
CA VAL A 62 -6.56 -2.83 -22.48
C VAL A 62 -7.00 -2.00 -21.28
N THR A 63 -8.27 -1.59 -21.26
CA THR A 63 -8.82 -0.71 -20.22
C THR A 63 -9.90 -1.44 -19.44
N VAL A 64 -9.87 -1.36 -18.12
CA VAL A 64 -10.93 -1.94 -17.27
C VAL A 64 -12.14 -1.02 -17.30
N VAL A 65 -13.32 -1.60 -17.51
CA VAL A 65 -14.59 -0.87 -17.61
C VAL A 65 -15.63 -1.45 -16.66
N LEU A 66 -16.44 -0.55 -16.11
CA LEU A 66 -17.67 -0.85 -15.36
C LEU A 66 -18.85 -0.44 -16.24
N ASP A 67 -19.59 -1.42 -16.75
CA ASP A 67 -20.56 -1.29 -17.84
C ASP A 67 -19.96 -0.62 -19.09
N GLN A 68 -20.12 0.70 -19.22
CA GLN A 68 -19.61 1.50 -20.34
C GLN A 68 -18.63 2.61 -19.90
N ARG A 69 -18.28 2.64 -18.61
CA ARG A 69 -17.44 3.68 -18.01
C ARG A 69 -16.07 3.11 -17.66
N ASN A 70 -15.02 3.85 -17.97
CA ASN A 70 -13.67 3.47 -17.56
C ASN A 70 -13.57 3.45 -16.04
N LEU A 71 -12.99 2.37 -15.51
CA LEU A 71 -12.57 2.33 -14.11
C LEU A 71 -11.45 3.37 -13.91
N ARG A 72 -11.49 4.05 -12.76
CA ARG A 72 -10.51 5.08 -12.41
C ARG A 72 -9.90 4.82 -11.04
N THR A 73 -8.65 5.21 -10.90
CA THR A 73 -7.91 5.23 -9.63
C THR A 73 -8.44 6.33 -8.70
N PRO A 74 -8.07 6.34 -7.40
CA PRO A 74 -8.40 7.43 -6.50
C PRO A 74 -7.95 8.81 -7.02
N SER A 75 -6.78 8.91 -7.66
CA SER A 75 -6.33 10.15 -8.32
C SER A 75 -6.97 10.39 -9.70
N LYS A 76 -8.03 9.65 -10.03
CA LYS A 76 -8.88 9.79 -11.23
C LYS A 76 -8.21 9.40 -12.54
N HIS A 77 -7.04 8.76 -12.51
CA HIS A 77 -6.40 8.19 -13.69
C HIS A 77 -7.18 6.96 -14.19
N ILE A 78 -7.10 6.68 -15.49
CA ILE A 78 -7.80 5.53 -16.07
C ILE A 78 -7.00 4.26 -15.74
N VAL A 79 -7.68 3.21 -15.28
CA VAL A 79 -7.06 1.89 -15.06
C VAL A 79 -6.87 1.21 -16.41
N GLN A 80 -5.70 1.44 -17.00
CA GLN A 80 -5.31 0.99 -18.33
C GLN A 80 -3.98 0.24 -18.28
N PHE A 81 -3.88 -0.79 -19.09
CA PHE A 81 -2.73 -1.68 -19.20
C PHE A 81 -2.25 -1.74 -20.66
N PRO A 82 -0.95 -1.95 -20.91
CA PRO A 82 -0.47 -2.38 -22.20
C PRO A 82 -1.14 -3.69 -22.65
N LYS A 83 -1.29 -3.89 -23.95
CA LYS A 83 -1.94 -5.10 -24.51
C LYS A 83 -1.33 -6.43 -24.07
N LYS A 84 -0.03 -6.44 -23.79
CA LYS A 84 0.69 -7.61 -23.26
C LYS A 84 0.29 -8.01 -21.84
N GLN A 85 -0.46 -7.17 -21.12
CA GLN A 85 -0.95 -7.41 -19.75
C GLN A 85 -2.47 -7.62 -19.71
N ARG A 86 -3.00 -8.24 -20.76
CA ARG A 86 -4.45 -8.45 -20.93
C ARG A 86 -5.02 -9.31 -19.81
N GLU A 87 -4.27 -10.32 -19.39
CA GLU A 87 -4.61 -11.24 -18.32
C GLU A 87 -4.75 -10.49 -16.99
N LEU A 88 -3.84 -9.55 -16.70
CA LEU A 88 -3.90 -8.74 -15.49
C LEU A 88 -5.13 -7.80 -15.51
N ALA A 89 -5.44 -7.23 -16.66
CA ALA A 89 -6.64 -6.40 -16.83
C ALA A 89 -7.93 -7.20 -16.61
N LEU A 90 -7.99 -8.44 -17.12
CA LEU A 90 -9.14 -9.34 -16.89
C LEU A 90 -9.30 -9.71 -15.41
N LEU A 91 -8.21 -10.05 -14.73
CA LEU A 91 -8.25 -10.38 -13.30
C LEU A 91 -8.65 -9.17 -12.46
N THR A 92 -8.15 -7.98 -12.82
CA THR A 92 -8.57 -6.72 -12.20
C THR A 92 -10.07 -6.48 -12.42
N ALA A 93 -10.58 -6.67 -13.64
CA ALA A 93 -12.02 -6.56 -13.90
C ALA A 93 -12.84 -7.60 -13.10
N ALA A 94 -12.33 -8.82 -12.93
CA ALA A 94 -12.98 -9.86 -12.15
C ALA A 94 -13.13 -9.49 -10.66
N GLU A 95 -12.18 -8.78 -10.05
CA GLU A 95 -12.32 -8.26 -8.68
C GLU A 95 -13.56 -7.36 -8.53
N TRP A 96 -13.80 -6.52 -9.54
CA TRP A 96 -14.95 -5.62 -9.58
C TRP A 96 -16.26 -6.33 -9.92
N ASP A 97 -16.21 -7.36 -10.77
CA ASP A 97 -17.41 -8.15 -11.09
C ASP A 97 -17.86 -9.01 -9.91
N ALA A 98 -16.95 -9.43 -9.04
CA ALA A 98 -17.22 -10.23 -7.85
C ALA A 98 -17.86 -9.43 -6.70
N GLN A 99 -17.85 -8.08 -6.75
CA GLN A 99 -18.42 -7.25 -5.68
C GLN A 99 -19.94 -7.43 -5.60
N THR A 100 -20.53 -7.49 -4.42
CA THR A 100 -21.98 -7.70 -4.30
C THR A 100 -22.72 -6.37 -4.13
N LYS A 101 -23.29 -6.09 -2.95
CA LYS A 101 -24.04 -4.86 -2.69
C LYS A 101 -23.12 -3.70 -2.28
N ASN A 102 -22.21 -4.00 -1.36
CA ASN A 102 -21.25 -3.03 -0.83
C ASN A 102 -19.85 -3.36 -1.35
N LEU A 103 -19.13 -2.33 -1.76
CA LEU A 103 -17.74 -2.42 -2.17
C LEU A 103 -16.87 -2.76 -0.96
N LYS A 104 -16.17 -3.89 -1.01
CA LYS A 104 -15.27 -4.32 0.06
C LYS A 104 -13.83 -4.09 -0.37
N ALA A 105 -13.20 -3.02 0.11
CA ALA A 105 -11.84 -2.64 -0.31
C ALA A 105 -10.79 -3.75 -0.11
N HIS A 106 -10.90 -4.56 0.96
CA HIS A 106 -10.00 -5.69 1.20
C HIS A 106 -10.10 -6.82 0.16
N THR A 107 -11.16 -6.83 -0.66
CA THR A 107 -11.35 -7.81 -1.75
C THR A 107 -10.88 -7.29 -3.12
N LEU A 108 -10.19 -6.14 -3.15
CA LEU A 108 -9.64 -5.52 -4.35
C LEU A 108 -8.09 -5.42 -4.35
N PRO A 109 -7.35 -6.48 -4.01
CA PRO A 109 -5.90 -6.39 -3.85
C PRO A 109 -5.15 -6.03 -5.15
N LEU A 110 -5.54 -6.59 -6.31
CA LEU A 110 -4.93 -6.24 -7.62
C LEU A 110 -5.22 -4.79 -7.97
N THR A 111 -6.48 -4.36 -7.84
CA THR A 111 -6.87 -2.97 -8.07
C THR A 111 -6.05 -2.03 -7.18
N SER A 112 -5.83 -2.38 -5.92
CA SER A 112 -5.02 -1.58 -5.00
C SER A 112 -3.57 -1.45 -5.48
N ILE A 113 -2.94 -2.54 -5.94
CA ILE A 113 -1.55 -2.52 -6.44
C ILE A 113 -1.47 -1.70 -7.73
N VAL A 114 -2.40 -1.90 -8.66
CA VAL A 114 -2.44 -1.19 -9.95
C VAL A 114 -2.68 0.31 -9.75
N ALA A 115 -3.64 0.67 -8.91
CA ALA A 115 -3.90 2.08 -8.59
C ALA A 115 -2.68 2.73 -7.94
N ARG A 116 -2.01 2.02 -7.02
CA ARG A 116 -0.77 2.50 -6.40
C ARG A 116 0.35 2.71 -7.43
N ALA A 117 0.50 1.78 -8.37
CA ALA A 117 1.48 1.89 -9.45
C ALA A 117 1.22 3.12 -10.34
N ILE A 118 -0.02 3.33 -10.77
CA ILE A 118 -0.41 4.46 -11.63
C ILE A 118 -0.28 5.78 -10.88
N ASP A 119 -0.87 5.90 -9.69
CA ASP A 119 -0.99 7.18 -9.02
C ASP A 119 0.33 7.68 -8.40
N ALA A 120 1.23 6.77 -8.00
CA ALA A 120 2.41 7.14 -7.21
C ALA A 120 3.75 6.86 -7.89
N PHE A 121 3.83 5.90 -8.81
CA PHE A 121 5.12 5.45 -9.36
C PHE A 121 5.23 5.58 -10.87
N ASP A 122 4.12 5.79 -11.58
CA ASP A 122 4.13 6.00 -13.01
C ASP A 122 4.69 7.39 -13.35
N PRO A 123 5.75 7.51 -14.16
CA PRO A 123 6.36 8.80 -14.46
C PRO A 123 5.46 9.79 -15.20
N VAL A 124 4.37 9.32 -15.82
CA VAL A 124 3.43 10.18 -16.56
C VAL A 124 2.33 10.71 -15.64
N HIS A 125 1.89 9.92 -14.68
CA HIS A 125 0.73 10.23 -13.83
C HIS A 125 1.07 10.64 -12.39
N ALA A 126 2.25 10.29 -11.88
CA ALA A 126 2.63 10.62 -10.51
C ALA A 126 2.70 12.14 -10.30
N GLU A 127 1.91 12.65 -9.35
CA GLU A 127 1.86 14.08 -9.04
C GLU A 127 3.13 14.58 -8.34
N ASP A 128 3.71 13.74 -7.48
CA ASP A 128 4.93 14.03 -6.72
C ASP A 128 6.01 12.97 -7.01
N PRO A 129 7.07 13.33 -7.76
CA PRO A 129 8.14 12.40 -8.11
C PRO A 129 8.98 11.95 -6.91
N THR A 130 8.92 12.66 -5.77
CA THR A 130 9.69 12.30 -4.56
C THR A 130 9.10 11.10 -3.82
N VAL A 131 7.80 10.80 -4.04
CA VAL A 131 7.10 9.68 -3.40
C VAL A 131 7.77 8.35 -3.70
N ARG A 132 8.23 8.15 -4.95
CA ARG A 132 8.94 6.94 -5.35
C ARG A 132 10.20 6.75 -4.49
N THR A 133 11.06 7.76 -4.42
CA THR A 133 12.31 7.69 -3.63
C THR A 133 12.02 7.47 -2.16
N ALA A 134 11.04 8.19 -1.59
CA ALA A 134 10.66 8.04 -0.19
C ALA A 134 10.14 6.63 0.14
N VAL A 135 9.41 6.00 -0.78
CA VAL A 135 8.98 4.61 -0.63
C VAL A 135 10.18 3.67 -0.66
N ILE A 136 11.10 3.83 -1.62
CA ILE A 136 12.29 2.98 -1.69
C ILE A 136 13.14 3.13 -0.43
N ASP A 137 13.35 4.35 0.05
CA ASP A 137 14.06 4.63 1.31
C ASP A 137 13.39 3.89 2.48
N LYS A 138 12.05 3.99 2.59
CA LYS A 138 11.28 3.28 3.61
C LYS A 138 11.40 1.77 3.50
N LEU A 139 11.39 1.21 2.29
CA LEU A 139 11.55 -0.24 2.07
C LEU A 139 12.96 -0.69 2.46
N MET A 140 14.00 0.09 2.17
CA MET A 140 15.36 -0.23 2.60
C MET A 140 15.50 -0.27 4.13
N LEU A 141 14.72 0.53 4.89
CA LEU A 141 14.72 0.45 6.35
C LEU A 141 14.23 -0.91 6.88
N TYR A 142 13.35 -1.61 6.16
CA TYR A 142 12.95 -2.97 6.54
C TYR A 142 14.10 -3.96 6.42
N PHE A 143 15.07 -3.74 5.54
CA PHE A 143 16.20 -4.65 5.39
C PHE A 143 17.14 -4.59 6.61
N ASP A 144 17.32 -3.40 7.20
CA ASP A 144 18.13 -3.22 8.41
C ASP A 144 17.49 -3.88 9.65
N THR A 145 16.17 -4.06 9.65
CA THR A 145 15.41 -4.63 10.78
C THR A 145 14.66 -5.91 10.41
N ASP A 146 15.09 -6.59 9.35
CA ASP A 146 14.36 -7.74 8.81
C ASP A 146 14.41 -8.93 9.79
N ALA A 147 13.24 -9.35 10.27
CA ALA A 147 13.11 -10.43 11.25
C ALA A 147 13.79 -11.73 10.80
N ILE A 148 13.82 -11.97 9.48
CA ILE A 148 14.49 -13.13 8.89
C ILE A 148 15.97 -13.25 9.26
N CYS A 149 16.62 -12.14 9.66
CA CYS A 149 18.03 -12.11 10.05
C CYS A 149 18.27 -12.45 11.53
N TYR A 150 17.20 -12.63 12.34
CA TYR A 150 17.27 -12.85 13.78
C TYR A 150 16.81 -14.27 14.11
N HIS A 151 17.75 -15.19 14.26
CA HIS A 151 17.49 -16.60 14.48
C HIS A 151 17.45 -16.94 15.98
N GLU A 152 16.71 -17.99 16.32
CA GLU A 152 16.55 -18.47 17.68
C GLU A 152 17.16 -19.85 17.83
N GLU A 153 17.83 -20.10 18.97
CA GLU A 153 18.39 -21.42 19.31
C GLU A 153 17.36 -22.33 19.99
N PHE A 154 16.26 -21.76 20.49
CA PHE A 154 15.16 -22.48 21.13
C PHE A 154 13.87 -21.64 21.05
N PRO A 155 12.67 -22.26 21.15
CA PRO A 155 12.40 -23.69 21.19
C PRO A 155 12.60 -24.38 19.83
N GLU A 156 12.80 -25.71 19.85
CA GLU A 156 13.14 -26.51 18.65
C GLU A 156 12.18 -26.27 17.46
N ILE A 157 10.87 -26.19 17.71
CA ILE A 157 9.88 -25.94 16.66
C ILE A 157 10.11 -24.61 15.94
N LEU A 158 10.49 -23.56 16.68
CA LEU A 158 10.76 -22.24 16.09
C LEU A 158 12.03 -22.30 15.23
N THR A 159 13.10 -22.89 15.75
CA THR A 159 14.35 -23.08 15.01
C THR A 159 14.13 -23.91 13.74
N GLN A 160 13.33 -24.99 13.80
CA GLN A 160 13.00 -25.80 12.61
C GLN A 160 12.22 -25.00 11.56
N LEU A 161 11.27 -24.16 11.98
CA LEU A 161 10.50 -23.32 11.07
C LEU A 161 11.37 -22.21 10.45
N GLN A 162 12.22 -21.54 11.24
CA GLN A 162 13.20 -20.59 10.73
C GLN A 162 14.14 -21.26 9.72
N ASP A 163 14.62 -22.47 10.02
CA ASP A 163 15.49 -23.23 9.11
C ASP A 163 14.79 -23.60 7.81
N SER A 164 13.51 -23.96 7.88
CA SER A 164 12.73 -24.39 6.72
C SER A 164 12.30 -23.23 5.83
N TYR A 165 12.00 -22.07 6.41
CA TYR A 165 11.37 -20.97 5.66
C TYR A 165 12.26 -19.73 5.49
N TRP A 166 13.18 -19.44 6.42
CA TRP A 166 14.04 -18.26 6.37
C TRP A 166 15.38 -18.52 5.71
N LYS A 167 16.10 -19.58 6.12
CA LYS A 167 17.42 -19.90 5.54
C LYS A 167 17.41 -20.05 4.02
N PRO A 168 16.40 -20.66 3.36
CA PRO A 168 16.37 -20.77 1.90
C PRO A 168 16.29 -19.41 1.20
N ILE A 169 15.59 -18.44 1.79
CA ILE A 169 15.44 -17.09 1.23
C ILE A 169 16.77 -16.34 1.31
N ILE A 170 17.44 -16.41 2.47
CA ILE A 170 18.77 -15.81 2.66
C ILE A 170 19.76 -16.43 1.67
N HIS A 171 19.84 -17.76 1.62
CA HIS A 171 20.74 -18.45 0.71
C HIS A 171 20.49 -18.10 -0.75
N TRP A 172 19.21 -18.08 -1.17
CA TRP A 172 18.84 -17.67 -2.52
C TRP A 172 19.27 -16.24 -2.83
N ALA A 173 19.09 -15.30 -1.90
CA ALA A 173 19.46 -13.91 -2.09
C ALA A 173 20.98 -13.75 -2.20
N GLU A 174 21.74 -14.39 -1.31
CA GLU A 174 23.21 -14.40 -1.33
C GLU A 174 23.75 -15.01 -2.62
N SER A 175 23.23 -16.17 -3.05
CA SER A 175 23.70 -16.86 -4.25
C SER A 175 23.34 -16.13 -5.53
N THR A 176 22.09 -15.67 -5.64
CA THR A 176 21.56 -15.06 -6.87
C THR A 176 22.16 -13.68 -7.11
N TYR A 177 22.34 -12.91 -6.04
CA TYR A 177 22.83 -11.55 -6.13
C TYR A 177 24.28 -11.42 -5.67
N ASN A 178 24.99 -12.50 -5.34
CA ASN A 178 26.38 -12.45 -4.87
C ASN A 178 26.56 -11.33 -3.83
N VAL A 179 25.78 -11.42 -2.75
CA VAL A 179 25.79 -10.51 -1.60
C VAL A 179 26.00 -11.33 -0.33
N LYS A 180 26.35 -10.65 0.76
CA LYS A 180 26.35 -11.23 2.09
C LYS A 180 25.21 -10.62 2.91
N ILE A 181 24.47 -11.47 3.61
CA ILE A 181 23.43 -11.05 4.56
C ILE A 181 23.92 -11.48 5.94
N ASN A 182 24.01 -10.52 6.86
CA ASN A 182 24.38 -10.84 8.23
C ASN A 182 23.15 -11.36 8.97
N THR A 183 23.32 -12.43 9.74
CA THR A 183 22.33 -12.99 10.65
C THR A 183 22.88 -13.03 12.08
N THR A 184 22.02 -13.04 13.09
CA THR A 184 22.40 -13.15 14.51
C THR A 184 21.50 -14.12 15.25
N THR A 185 21.98 -14.60 16.41
CA THR A 185 21.17 -15.25 17.46
C THR A 185 21.08 -14.41 18.73
N ASP A 186 21.61 -13.18 18.70
CA ASP A 186 21.62 -12.24 19.81
C ASP A 186 20.52 -11.18 19.69
N ILE A 187 20.18 -10.53 20.79
CA ILE A 187 19.20 -9.43 20.87
C ILE A 187 19.73 -8.13 20.26
N PHE A 188 21.03 -8.02 20.01
CA PHE A 188 21.62 -6.83 19.42
C PHE A 188 21.34 -6.75 17.91
N ALA A 189 20.98 -5.55 17.47
CA ALA A 189 20.66 -5.28 16.08
C ALA A 189 21.84 -5.62 15.15
N VAL A 190 21.53 -6.32 14.05
CA VAL A 190 22.51 -6.64 13.02
C VAL A 190 22.65 -5.47 12.06
N THR A 191 23.88 -5.02 11.84
CA THR A 191 24.18 -4.07 10.77
C THR A 191 24.40 -4.84 9.46
N GLN A 192 23.58 -4.59 8.45
CA GLN A 192 23.76 -5.16 7.12
C GLN A 192 24.92 -4.49 6.37
N PRO A 193 25.70 -5.23 5.54
CA PRO A 193 26.80 -4.64 4.78
C PRO A 193 26.34 -3.53 3.84
N ASP A 194 27.08 -2.41 3.81
CA ASP A 194 26.74 -1.27 2.95
C ASP A 194 26.76 -1.65 1.46
N GLU A 195 27.64 -2.56 1.05
CA GLU A 195 27.68 -3.09 -0.32
C GLU A 195 26.41 -3.86 -0.68
N THR A 196 25.86 -4.66 0.25
CA THR A 196 24.62 -5.40 0.05
C THR A 196 23.44 -4.45 -0.06
N LYS A 197 23.37 -3.45 0.84
CA LYS A 197 22.34 -2.39 0.80
C LYS A 197 22.38 -1.62 -0.52
N ALA A 198 23.57 -1.20 -0.96
CA ALA A 198 23.74 -0.49 -2.23
C ALA A 198 23.30 -1.35 -3.42
N LYS A 199 23.60 -2.65 -3.42
CA LYS A 199 23.22 -3.56 -4.48
C LYS A 199 21.70 -3.76 -4.56
N PHE A 200 21.05 -4.02 -3.43
CA PHE A 200 19.59 -4.12 -3.41
C PHE A 200 18.90 -2.80 -3.76
N ARG A 201 19.42 -1.67 -3.27
CA ARG A 201 18.92 -0.35 -3.64
C ARG A 201 18.97 -0.13 -5.16
N ALA A 202 20.12 -0.42 -5.78
CA ALA A 202 20.28 -0.28 -7.23
C ALA A 202 19.29 -1.14 -8.04
N ILE A 203 18.92 -2.31 -7.53
CA ILE A 203 17.91 -3.19 -8.16
C ILE A 203 16.51 -2.57 -8.02
N ILE A 204 16.14 -2.11 -6.82
CA ILE A 204 14.81 -1.56 -6.55
C ILE A 204 14.61 -0.23 -7.29
N ASP A 205 15.65 0.60 -7.40
CA ASP A 205 15.59 1.86 -8.16
C ASP A 205 15.23 1.62 -9.64
N GLN A 206 15.58 0.45 -10.20
CA GLN A 206 15.27 0.05 -11.57
C GLN A 206 13.88 -0.59 -11.75
N MET A 207 13.14 -0.86 -10.67
CA MET A 207 11.83 -1.51 -10.77
C MET A 207 10.82 -0.62 -11.50
N GLY A 208 10.05 -1.20 -12.41
CA GLY A 208 8.94 -0.49 -13.05
C GLY A 208 7.86 -0.08 -12.03
N PRO A 209 6.92 0.83 -12.39
CA PRO A 209 5.88 1.30 -11.46
C PRO A 209 5.08 0.17 -10.81
N LEU A 210 4.67 -0.81 -11.62
CA LEU A 210 3.88 -1.95 -11.19
C LEU A 210 4.67 -2.90 -10.28
N GLU A 211 5.95 -3.08 -10.58
CA GLU A 211 6.84 -3.92 -9.79
C GLU A 211 7.18 -3.30 -8.44
N LEU A 212 7.45 -1.99 -8.40
CA LEU A 212 7.68 -1.30 -7.14
C LEU A 212 6.41 -1.32 -6.26
N ALA A 213 5.22 -1.15 -6.84
CA ALA A 213 3.96 -1.27 -6.09
C ALA A 213 3.74 -2.69 -5.54
N ALA A 214 4.05 -3.72 -6.33
CA ALA A 214 3.96 -5.11 -5.91
C ALA A 214 4.99 -5.42 -4.80
N PHE A 215 6.21 -4.90 -4.91
CA PHE A 215 7.25 -5.02 -3.89
C PHE A 215 6.88 -4.29 -2.60
N GLU A 216 6.42 -3.03 -2.70
CA GLU A 216 5.92 -2.27 -1.54
C GLU A 216 4.83 -3.06 -0.81
N LYS A 217 3.86 -3.61 -1.56
CA LYS A 217 2.78 -4.42 -0.98
C LYS A 217 3.31 -5.68 -0.29
N ALA A 218 4.23 -6.40 -0.92
CA ALA A 218 4.81 -7.63 -0.38
C ALA A 218 5.57 -7.38 0.93
N VAL A 219 6.42 -6.35 0.96
CA VAL A 219 7.20 -5.98 2.16
C VAL A 219 6.28 -5.50 3.26
N MET A 220 5.30 -4.64 2.96
CA MET A 220 4.38 -4.13 3.98
C MET A 220 3.51 -5.23 4.60
N SER A 221 3.11 -6.23 3.82
CA SER A 221 2.26 -7.32 4.30
C SER A 221 3.04 -8.40 5.04
N SER A 222 4.24 -8.76 4.56
CA SER A 222 5.13 -9.72 5.25
C SER A 222 5.94 -9.09 6.38
N LYS A 223 6.02 -7.76 6.43
CA LYS A 223 6.93 -6.97 7.27
C LYS A 223 8.40 -7.35 7.10
N SER A 224 8.76 -7.90 5.94
CA SER A 224 10.12 -8.37 5.63
C SER A 224 10.54 -7.93 4.24
N PHE A 225 11.73 -7.34 4.16
CA PHE A 225 12.33 -6.93 2.90
C PHE A 225 12.66 -8.17 2.05
N LEU A 226 13.37 -9.14 2.64
CA LEU A 226 13.88 -10.31 1.93
C LEU A 226 12.76 -11.25 1.48
N ILE A 227 11.70 -11.43 2.27
CA ILE A 227 10.53 -12.22 1.84
C ILE A 227 9.86 -11.55 0.65
N GLY A 228 9.59 -10.23 0.73
CA GLY A 228 8.99 -9.48 -0.37
C GLY A 228 9.86 -9.49 -1.62
N PHE A 229 11.17 -9.35 -1.45
CA PHE A 229 12.16 -9.32 -2.54
C PHE A 229 12.24 -10.67 -3.24
N ALA A 230 12.33 -11.76 -2.46
CA ALA A 230 12.33 -13.11 -3.00
C ALA A 230 11.03 -13.47 -3.73
N LEU A 231 9.87 -13.01 -3.24
CA LEU A 231 8.61 -13.25 -3.93
C LEU A 231 8.55 -12.52 -5.28
N VAL A 232 8.89 -11.22 -5.30
CA VAL A 232 8.87 -10.39 -6.52
C VAL A 232 9.84 -10.90 -7.58
N HIS A 233 11.00 -11.42 -7.15
CA HIS A 233 12.02 -11.97 -8.03
C HIS A 233 11.92 -13.49 -8.23
N LYS A 234 10.82 -14.13 -7.80
CA LYS A 234 10.54 -15.57 -7.96
C LYS A 234 11.59 -16.50 -7.34
N GLY A 235 12.27 -16.06 -6.30
CA GLY A 235 13.09 -16.92 -5.45
C GLY A 235 12.27 -17.91 -4.62
N ILE A 236 11.02 -17.56 -4.31
CA ILE A 236 10.10 -18.38 -3.52
C ILE A 236 8.67 -18.35 -4.08
N THR A 237 7.87 -19.34 -3.69
CA THR A 237 6.44 -19.38 -4.00
C THR A 237 5.63 -18.49 -3.05
N VAL A 238 4.37 -18.21 -3.41
CA VAL A 238 3.42 -17.50 -2.55
C VAL A 238 3.23 -18.22 -1.21
N GLU A 239 3.09 -19.56 -1.25
CA GLU A 239 2.91 -20.36 -0.03
C GLU A 239 4.16 -20.28 0.86
N HIS A 240 5.36 -20.41 0.28
CA HIS A 240 6.60 -20.27 1.05
C HIS A 240 6.72 -18.88 1.67
N ALA A 241 6.39 -17.82 0.92
CA ALA A 241 6.42 -16.45 1.44
C ALA A 241 5.42 -16.23 2.59
N ALA A 242 4.22 -16.81 2.48
CA ALA A 242 3.20 -16.76 3.54
C ALA A 242 3.65 -17.52 4.80
N GLN A 243 4.26 -18.70 4.65
CA GLN A 243 4.81 -19.44 5.78
C GLN A 243 6.00 -18.71 6.42
N ALA A 244 6.90 -18.15 5.60
CA ALA A 244 8.05 -17.39 6.08
C ALA A 244 7.63 -16.16 6.89
N ALA A 245 6.60 -15.44 6.46
CA ALA A 245 6.10 -14.26 7.17
C ALA A 245 5.43 -14.59 8.52
N HIS A 246 5.03 -15.85 8.72
CA HIS A 246 4.30 -16.31 9.90
C HIS A 246 5.08 -17.32 10.73
N VAL A 247 6.39 -17.47 10.55
CA VAL A 247 7.21 -18.45 11.29
C VAL A 247 7.00 -18.37 12.81
N GLU A 248 7.08 -17.17 13.39
CA GLU A 248 6.91 -16.97 14.82
C GLU A 248 5.47 -17.28 15.28
N MET A 249 4.47 -16.80 14.53
CA MET A 249 3.07 -17.06 14.83
C MET A 249 2.75 -18.56 14.76
N ASN A 250 3.25 -19.25 13.74
CA ASN A 250 3.10 -20.70 13.57
C ASN A 250 3.73 -21.47 14.73
N ALA A 251 4.92 -21.07 15.19
CA ALA A 251 5.56 -21.67 16.37
C ALA A 251 4.75 -21.45 17.65
N GLN A 252 4.13 -20.28 17.82
CA GLN A 252 3.28 -19.97 18.97
C GLN A 252 1.97 -20.77 18.95
N MET A 253 1.33 -20.89 17.79
CA MET A 253 0.11 -21.69 17.62
C MET A 253 0.34 -23.18 17.91
N ASP A 254 1.48 -23.73 17.50
CA ASP A 254 1.83 -25.12 17.81
C ASP A 254 1.96 -25.35 19.33
N ARG A 255 2.55 -24.38 20.04
CA ARG A 255 2.78 -24.48 21.48
C ARG A 255 1.54 -24.22 22.34
N TRP A 256 0.66 -23.31 21.92
CA TRP A 256 -0.42 -22.79 22.76
C TRP A 256 -1.82 -23.00 22.18
N GLY A 257 -1.93 -23.64 21.02
CA GLY A 257 -3.19 -23.84 20.31
C GLY A 257 -3.56 -22.62 19.45
N GLU A 258 -4.44 -22.85 18.48
CA GLU A 258 -4.96 -21.82 17.59
C GLU A 258 -6.09 -21.02 18.26
N VAL A 259 -6.01 -19.70 18.19
CA VAL A 259 -7.14 -18.81 18.49
C VAL A 259 -7.98 -18.64 17.23
N GLU A 260 -9.11 -19.37 17.20
CA GLU A 260 -10.15 -19.29 16.18
C GLU A 260 -10.59 -17.81 15.99
N ASP A 261 -10.87 -17.41 14.75
CA ASP A 261 -11.18 -16.03 14.25
C ASP A 261 -9.99 -15.09 13.95
N SER A 262 -8.87 -15.12 14.70
CA SER A 262 -7.76 -14.16 14.46
C SER A 262 -6.71 -14.71 13.50
N HIS A 263 -6.21 -15.91 13.76
CA HIS A 263 -5.11 -16.47 12.98
C HIS A 263 -5.53 -16.97 11.60
N ASP A 264 -6.76 -17.48 11.46
CA ASP A 264 -7.31 -17.92 10.18
C ASP A 264 -7.44 -16.78 9.17
N VAL A 265 -7.98 -15.64 9.63
CA VAL A 265 -8.19 -14.47 8.78
C VAL A 265 -6.86 -13.87 8.35
N GLU A 266 -5.89 -13.74 9.27
CA GLU A 266 -4.56 -13.23 8.94
C GLU A 266 -3.81 -14.15 7.98
N ARG A 267 -3.88 -15.46 8.20
CA ARG A 267 -3.31 -16.50 7.34
C ARG A 267 -3.89 -16.46 5.92
N GLU A 268 -5.19 -16.30 5.76
CA GLU A 268 -5.79 -16.22 4.43
C GLU A 268 -5.53 -14.85 3.78
N TYR A 269 -5.55 -13.77 4.57
CA TYR A 269 -5.28 -12.43 4.09
C TYR A 269 -3.86 -12.28 3.54
N ILE A 270 -2.84 -12.84 4.22
CA ILE A 270 -1.46 -12.76 3.71
C ILE A 270 -1.32 -13.54 2.40
N ARG A 271 -1.94 -14.73 2.29
CA ARG A 271 -1.89 -15.55 1.07
C ARG A 271 -2.57 -14.85 -0.09
N GLN A 272 -3.74 -14.27 0.13
CA GLN A 272 -4.45 -13.47 -0.87
C GLN A 272 -3.57 -12.30 -1.33
N THR A 273 -2.98 -11.58 -0.38
CA THR A 273 -2.17 -10.41 -0.68
C THR A 273 -0.90 -10.77 -1.45
N LEU A 274 -0.12 -11.74 -0.98
CA LEU A 274 1.10 -12.20 -1.66
C LEU A 274 0.76 -12.90 -2.99
N GLY A 275 -0.39 -13.56 -3.09
CA GLY A 275 -0.92 -14.10 -4.35
C GLY A 275 -1.19 -13.00 -5.37
N SER A 276 -1.81 -11.89 -4.95
CA SER A 276 -2.02 -10.72 -5.81
C SER A 276 -0.71 -10.10 -6.30
N VAL A 277 0.33 -10.06 -5.45
CA VAL A 277 1.68 -9.61 -5.83
C VAL A 277 2.22 -10.49 -6.96
N ALA A 278 2.17 -11.82 -6.80
CA ALA A 278 2.65 -12.75 -7.81
C ALA A 278 1.87 -12.65 -9.13
N ILE A 279 0.54 -12.51 -9.07
CA ILE A 279 -0.34 -12.31 -10.24
C ILE A 279 0.01 -11.02 -10.98
N THR A 280 0.24 -9.91 -10.24
CA THR A 280 0.59 -8.61 -10.83
C THR A 280 1.85 -8.70 -11.71
N LEU A 281 2.76 -9.62 -11.38
CA LEU A 281 4.06 -9.79 -12.03
C LEU A 281 4.12 -10.96 -13.03
N MET A 282 3.00 -11.59 -13.37
CA MET A 282 3.00 -12.80 -14.19
C MET A 282 3.62 -12.62 -15.59
N ASP A 283 3.47 -11.45 -16.22
CA ASP A 283 3.92 -11.20 -17.59
C ASP A 283 5.40 -10.81 -17.70
N LYS A 284 6.02 -10.35 -16.61
CA LYS A 284 7.43 -9.90 -16.62
C LYS A 284 8.41 -11.05 -16.96
N HIS A 285 7.95 -12.29 -16.87
CA HIS A 285 8.80 -13.48 -16.97
C HIS A 285 8.36 -14.44 -18.09
N GLN A 286 7.49 -14.00 -19.01
CA GLN A 286 7.16 -14.76 -20.22
C GLN A 286 8.13 -14.49 -21.38
N GLY A 287 9.30 -13.92 -21.10
CA GLY A 287 10.34 -13.57 -22.08
C GLY A 287 11.66 -14.25 -21.79
#